data_AF-A0A1H5BDF5-F1
#
_entry.id   AF-A0A1H5BDF5-F1
#
_cell.length_a   1.000
_cell.length_b   1.000
_cell.length_c   1.000
_cell.angle_alpha   90.00
_cell.angle_beta   90.00
_cell.angle_gamma   90.00
#
_symmetry.space_group_name_H-M   'P 1'
#
loop_
_entity.id
_entity.type
_entity.pdbx_description
1 polymer ?
#
loop_
_entity_poly.entity_id
_entity_poly.type
_entity_poly.pdbx_seq_one_letter_code
_entity_poly.pdbx_strand_id
1 'polypeptide(L)'
;MQAHTYQLLEVANGKPIKLWTEGVPVEHEARQQLMNTARMPFIFKHLAVMPDVHLGKGSTIGSVIPTVGAIIPAAVGVDIGCGMIAACTSLTASDLPDNLHGLRCAIEKAVPHGRTIGRGVRDKGAWDSVPREADRAWAALEPRFKAITDKYPKLANTNNRGHLGTLGSGNHFVEVCLDETDRVWFMLHSGSRGVGNAIGNLFIQMAQADMRLHLANLPDRDLAYFKEGSRHFNDYVEAVGWAQDFARQNRALMMQAVIQATRKVINKPFEAALEAVNCHHNYVQKERHFGQEILVTRKGAVSAKKGELGIIPGSMGAKSFIVRGLGNEESFCSCSHGAGRTMSRTKAKSLFTVEDQIRATAHVECRKDAAVIDEIPMAYKDIDHVMHAQRELVEVLHTLRQVVCVKG
;
A
#
# COMPACT_ATOMS: atom_id res chain seq x y z
N MET A 1 -33.75 3.56 -11.60
CA MET A 1 -32.57 2.69 -11.39
C MET A 1 -31.35 3.51 -11.72
N GLN A 2 -30.51 3.85 -10.73
CA GLN A 2 -29.19 4.42 -11.04
C GLN A 2 -28.40 3.35 -11.79
N ALA A 3 -27.91 3.68 -12.99
CA ALA A 3 -27.02 2.80 -13.72
C ALA A 3 -25.70 2.73 -12.93
N HIS A 4 -25.41 1.58 -12.33
CA HIS A 4 -24.13 1.34 -11.67
C HIS A 4 -22.99 1.48 -12.69
N THR A 5 -21.87 2.07 -12.30
CA THR A 5 -20.75 2.32 -13.23
C THR A 5 -19.81 1.12 -13.38
N TYR A 6 -19.95 0.11 -12.53
CA TYR A 6 -19.18 -1.13 -12.64
C TYR A 6 -19.63 -2.01 -13.81
N GLN A 7 -18.67 -2.70 -14.43
CA GLN A 7 -18.91 -3.78 -15.37
C GLN A 7 -19.08 -5.10 -14.62
N LEU A 8 -20.08 -5.90 -15.00
CA LEU A 8 -20.33 -7.21 -14.41
C LEU A 8 -19.67 -8.29 -15.26
N LEU A 9 -18.79 -9.08 -14.65
CA LEU A 9 -18.20 -10.27 -15.25
C LEU A 9 -18.74 -11.51 -14.53
N GLU A 10 -19.52 -12.31 -15.26
CA GLU A 10 -20.02 -13.60 -14.79
C GLU A 10 -18.94 -14.67 -14.88
N VAL A 11 -18.78 -15.46 -13.82
CA VAL A 11 -17.76 -16.51 -13.73
C VAL A 11 -18.42 -17.87 -13.60
N ALA A 12 -18.21 -18.73 -14.60
CA ALA A 12 -18.70 -20.11 -14.54
C ALA A 12 -18.16 -20.82 -13.29
N ASN A 13 -19.08 -21.41 -12.51
CA ASN A 13 -18.81 -22.08 -11.24
C ASN A 13 -18.13 -21.18 -10.19
N GLY A 14 -18.38 -19.87 -10.23
CA GLY A 14 -17.84 -18.91 -9.28
C GLY A 14 -18.85 -17.83 -8.90
N LYS A 15 -18.39 -16.88 -8.07
CA LYS A 15 -19.12 -15.64 -7.78
C LYS A 15 -18.89 -14.61 -8.90
N PRO A 16 -19.85 -13.71 -9.16
CA PRO A 16 -19.64 -12.63 -10.11
C PRO A 16 -18.53 -11.68 -9.65
N ILE A 17 -17.98 -10.93 -10.60
CA ILE A 17 -16.96 -9.92 -10.37
C ILE A 17 -17.49 -8.56 -10.84
N LYS A 18 -17.39 -7.55 -9.98
CA LYS A 18 -17.77 -6.17 -10.28
C LYS A 18 -16.52 -5.33 -10.51
N LEU A 19 -16.35 -4.79 -11.72
CA LEU A 19 -15.14 -4.09 -12.16
C LEU A 19 -15.40 -2.61 -12.38
N TRP A 20 -14.73 -1.75 -11.63
CA TRP A 20 -14.68 -0.30 -11.85
C TRP A 20 -13.53 0.06 -12.80
N THR A 21 -13.59 -0.42 -14.05
CA THR A 21 -12.49 -0.30 -15.01
C THR A 21 -12.93 0.36 -16.32
N GLU A 22 -13.95 1.23 -16.26
CA GLU A 22 -14.42 1.99 -17.42
C GLU A 22 -13.28 2.86 -17.99
N GLY A 23 -12.92 2.64 -19.26
CA GLY A 23 -11.81 3.36 -19.89
C GLY A 23 -10.41 2.93 -19.43
N VAL A 24 -10.31 1.92 -18.55
CA VAL A 24 -9.03 1.44 -18.01
C VAL A 24 -8.80 -0.04 -18.41
N PRO A 25 -7.71 -0.36 -19.12
CA PRO A 25 -7.45 -1.73 -19.55
C PRO A 25 -7.13 -2.65 -18.34
N VAL A 26 -7.51 -3.92 -18.50
CA VAL A 26 -7.22 -5.01 -17.57
C VAL A 26 -6.60 -6.15 -18.37
N GLU A 27 -5.37 -6.54 -18.02
CA GLU A 27 -4.62 -7.58 -18.71
C GLU A 27 -5.31 -8.95 -18.60
N HIS A 28 -5.11 -9.81 -19.60
CA HIS A 28 -5.73 -11.14 -19.64
C HIS A 28 -5.35 -11.98 -18.42
N GLU A 29 -4.08 -11.96 -18.01
CA GLU A 29 -3.57 -12.68 -16.85
C GLU A 29 -4.21 -12.18 -15.55
N ALA A 30 -4.42 -10.87 -15.42
CA ALA A 30 -5.12 -10.29 -14.28
C ALA A 30 -6.59 -10.75 -14.23
N ARG A 31 -7.28 -10.76 -15.39
CA ARG A 31 -8.64 -11.32 -15.51
C ARG A 31 -8.69 -12.80 -15.11
N GLN A 32 -7.72 -13.60 -15.54
CA GLN A 32 -7.66 -15.01 -15.17
C GLN A 32 -7.46 -15.21 -13.66
N GLN A 33 -6.58 -14.44 -13.04
CA GLN A 33 -6.35 -14.49 -11.59
C GLN A 33 -7.60 -14.08 -10.80
N LEU A 34 -8.35 -13.09 -11.27
CA LEU A 34 -9.65 -12.70 -10.72
C LEU A 34 -10.68 -13.84 -10.82
N MET A 35 -10.83 -14.46 -11.99
CA MET A 35 -11.74 -15.59 -12.19
C MET A 35 -11.38 -16.80 -11.32
N ASN A 36 -10.09 -17.11 -11.17
CA ASN A 36 -9.61 -18.16 -10.28
C ASN A 36 -10.00 -17.88 -8.82
N THR A 37 -9.80 -16.65 -8.36
CA THR A 37 -10.19 -16.23 -7.01
C THR A 37 -11.71 -16.31 -6.80
N ALA A 38 -12.50 -15.87 -7.79
CA ALA A 38 -13.96 -15.87 -7.73
C ALA A 38 -14.59 -17.26 -7.65
N ARG A 39 -13.87 -18.30 -8.10
CA ARG A 39 -14.29 -19.72 -8.00
C ARG A 39 -14.10 -20.31 -6.60
N MET A 40 -13.43 -19.60 -5.68
CA MET A 40 -13.27 -20.09 -4.32
C MET A 40 -14.64 -20.17 -3.61
N PRO A 41 -14.95 -21.28 -2.91
CA PRO A 41 -16.31 -21.55 -2.46
C PRO A 41 -16.80 -20.62 -1.34
N PHE A 42 -15.87 -19.95 -0.65
CA PHE A 42 -16.13 -19.05 0.47
C PHE A 42 -16.14 -17.57 0.08
N ILE A 43 -16.03 -17.22 -1.22
CA ILE A 43 -16.20 -15.82 -1.65
C ILE A 43 -17.62 -15.36 -1.32
N PHE A 44 -17.71 -14.22 -0.63
CA PHE A 44 -18.97 -13.65 -0.21
C PHE A 44 -19.54 -12.74 -1.30
N LYS A 45 -20.71 -13.12 -1.85
CA LYS A 45 -21.47 -12.42 -2.91
C LYS A 45 -20.72 -12.20 -4.23
N HIS A 46 -19.66 -11.41 -4.25
CA HIS A 46 -18.89 -11.03 -5.44
C HIS A 46 -17.48 -10.55 -5.08
N LEU A 47 -16.58 -10.51 -6.07
CA LEU A 47 -15.34 -9.75 -5.95
C LEU A 47 -15.59 -8.30 -6.39
N ALA A 48 -14.96 -7.34 -5.72
CA ALA A 48 -14.92 -5.95 -6.18
C ALA A 48 -13.51 -5.60 -6.68
N VAL A 49 -13.42 -5.03 -7.88
CA VAL A 49 -12.15 -4.81 -8.59
C VAL A 49 -12.00 -3.34 -8.94
N MET A 50 -10.92 -2.74 -8.44
CA MET A 50 -10.62 -1.33 -8.58
C MET A 50 -9.98 -1.02 -9.95
N PRO A 51 -10.03 0.24 -10.43
CA PRO A 51 -9.52 0.58 -11.77
C PRO A 51 -8.02 0.33 -11.96
N ASP A 52 -7.26 0.42 -10.87
CA ASP A 52 -5.82 0.18 -10.83
C ASP A 52 -5.43 -1.31 -10.85
N VAL A 53 -6.40 -2.20 -11.11
CA VAL A 53 -6.18 -3.64 -11.13
C VAL A 53 -5.08 -4.06 -12.09
N HIS A 54 -4.19 -4.94 -11.63
CA HIS A 54 -3.14 -5.56 -12.44
C HIS A 54 -2.68 -6.87 -11.81
N LEU A 55 -1.91 -7.65 -12.58
CA LEU A 55 -1.37 -8.92 -12.15
C LEU A 55 -0.55 -8.77 -10.86
N GLY A 56 -0.84 -9.59 -9.85
CA GLY A 56 -0.12 -9.63 -8.59
C GLY A 56 0.40 -11.01 -8.25
N LYS A 57 1.27 -11.10 -7.23
CA LYS A 57 1.70 -12.39 -6.68
C LYS A 57 0.61 -12.95 -5.76
N GLY A 58 0.04 -14.09 -6.11
CA GLY A 58 -1.07 -14.73 -5.39
C GLY A 58 -2.45 -14.27 -5.84
N SER A 59 -2.81 -13.03 -5.54
CA SER A 59 -3.99 -12.36 -6.10
C SER A 59 -3.63 -11.05 -6.80
N THR A 60 -4.55 -10.53 -7.62
CA THR A 60 -4.39 -9.24 -8.29
C THR A 60 -4.26 -8.10 -7.29
N ILE A 61 -3.40 -7.14 -7.62
CA ILE A 61 -3.40 -5.83 -6.97
C ILE A 61 -4.60 -5.05 -7.54
N GLY A 62 -5.27 -4.21 -6.75
CA GLY A 62 -6.52 -3.56 -7.13
C GLY A 62 -7.76 -4.43 -6.89
N SER A 63 -7.71 -5.34 -5.91
CA SER A 63 -8.82 -6.26 -5.62
C SER A 63 -9.26 -6.22 -4.16
N VAL A 64 -10.57 -6.37 -3.99
CA VAL A 64 -11.25 -6.56 -2.71
C VAL A 64 -11.86 -7.95 -2.73
N ILE A 65 -11.38 -8.80 -1.82
CA ILE A 65 -11.69 -10.22 -1.74
C ILE A 65 -12.43 -10.48 -0.43
N PRO A 66 -13.77 -10.47 -0.46
CA PRO A 66 -14.60 -10.74 0.71
C PRO A 66 -14.78 -12.25 0.89
N THR A 67 -14.57 -12.76 2.11
CA THR A 67 -14.62 -14.18 2.43
C THR A 67 -15.44 -14.47 3.69
N VAL A 68 -16.09 -15.64 3.73
CA VAL A 68 -16.77 -16.16 4.92
C VAL A 68 -15.97 -17.31 5.51
N GLY A 69 -15.56 -17.18 6.77
CA GLY A 69 -14.92 -18.28 7.52
C GLY A 69 -13.62 -18.80 6.92
N ALA A 70 -12.92 -18.01 6.09
CA ALA A 70 -11.64 -18.38 5.50
C ALA A 70 -10.79 -17.15 5.19
N ILE A 71 -9.46 -17.27 5.25
CA ILE A 71 -8.50 -16.23 4.86
C ILE A 71 -7.44 -16.83 3.93
N ILE A 72 -7.12 -16.13 2.84
CA ILE A 72 -6.08 -16.50 1.87
C ILE A 72 -4.83 -15.63 2.15
N PRO A 73 -3.75 -16.14 2.76
CA PRO A 73 -2.61 -15.31 3.11
C PRO A 73 -1.94 -14.62 1.91
N ALA A 74 -1.85 -15.31 0.77
CA ALA A 74 -1.27 -14.74 -0.45
C ALA A 74 -2.16 -13.65 -1.09
N ALA A 75 -3.45 -13.62 -0.74
CA ALA A 75 -4.35 -12.55 -1.15
C ALA A 75 -4.10 -11.27 -0.36
N VAL A 76 -3.69 -11.34 0.91
CA VAL A 76 -3.18 -10.16 1.65
C VAL A 76 -1.82 -9.73 1.08
N GLY A 77 -0.98 -10.71 0.75
CA GLY A 77 0.34 -10.51 0.20
C GLY A 77 1.42 -10.41 1.29
N VAL A 78 2.64 -10.13 0.84
CA VAL A 78 3.83 -10.12 1.71
C VAL A 78 4.18 -8.74 2.26
N ASP A 79 3.66 -7.67 1.68
CA ASP A 79 3.85 -6.31 2.23
C ASP A 79 2.62 -5.92 3.04
N ILE A 80 2.43 -6.63 4.15
CA ILE A 80 1.26 -6.51 5.02
C ILE A 80 1.20 -5.10 5.60
N GLY A 81 0.03 -4.49 5.61
CA GLY A 81 -0.16 -3.15 6.13
C GLY A 81 0.52 -2.05 5.30
N CYS A 82 1.06 -2.35 4.11
CA CYS A 82 1.47 -1.32 3.15
C CYS A 82 0.35 -0.30 2.98
N GLY A 83 0.71 0.97 3.01
CA GLY A 83 -0.23 2.04 3.30
C GLY A 83 0.35 3.42 3.04
N MET A 84 -0.52 4.41 3.10
CA MET A 84 -0.18 5.82 2.92
C MET A 84 -0.47 6.59 4.20
N ILE A 85 0.30 7.63 4.48
CA ILE A 85 -0.07 8.67 5.43
C ILE A 85 0.17 10.04 4.77
N ALA A 86 -0.76 10.97 4.98
CA ALA A 86 -0.64 12.35 4.52
C ALA A 86 -0.98 13.32 5.65
N ALA A 87 -0.37 14.50 5.62
CA ALA A 87 -0.64 15.58 6.55
C ALA A 87 -0.62 16.93 5.82
N CYS A 88 -1.75 17.64 5.86
CA CYS A 88 -1.82 19.05 5.49
C CYS A 88 -1.10 19.91 6.54
N THR A 89 -0.43 20.95 6.06
CA THR A 89 0.28 21.91 6.91
C THR A 89 -0.31 23.32 6.75
N SER A 90 0.02 24.21 7.69
CA SER A 90 -0.26 25.64 7.55
C SER A 90 0.74 26.38 6.65
N LEU A 91 1.67 25.67 5.98
CA LEU A 91 2.60 26.25 5.02
C LEU A 91 1.96 26.35 3.64
N THR A 92 2.45 27.31 2.86
CA THR A 92 2.09 27.52 1.46
C THR A 92 3.33 27.40 0.57
N ALA A 93 3.15 27.35 -0.75
CA ALA A 93 4.25 27.29 -1.71
C ALA A 93 5.29 28.40 -1.50
N SER A 94 4.85 29.62 -1.13
CA SER A 94 5.75 30.74 -0.85
C SER A 94 6.57 30.60 0.44
N ASP A 95 6.20 29.65 1.31
CA ASP A 95 6.99 29.34 2.51
C ASP A 95 8.08 28.29 2.24
N LEU A 96 8.04 27.62 1.08
CA LEU A 96 9.08 26.70 0.65
C LEU A 96 10.29 27.48 0.12
N PRO A 97 11.52 26.94 0.29
CA PRO A 97 12.71 27.56 -0.28
C PRO A 97 12.69 27.46 -1.82
N ASP A 98 13.26 28.47 -2.49
CA ASP A 98 13.40 28.48 -3.96
C ASP A 98 14.13 27.24 -4.48
N ASN A 99 15.12 26.76 -3.71
CA ASN A 99 15.83 25.51 -3.97
C ASN A 99 15.39 24.42 -2.99
N LEU A 100 14.64 23.45 -3.49
CA LEU A 100 14.11 22.32 -2.72
C LEU A 100 15.15 21.24 -2.39
N HIS A 101 16.37 21.32 -2.93
CA HIS A 101 17.42 20.33 -2.70
C HIS A 101 17.76 20.18 -1.21
N GLY A 102 17.84 21.31 -0.49
CA GLY A 102 18.12 21.30 0.96
C GLY A 102 17.01 20.58 1.74
N LEU A 103 15.76 20.78 1.36
CA LEU A 103 14.60 20.11 1.96
C LEU A 103 14.64 18.60 1.67
N ARG A 104 14.86 18.20 0.41
CA ARG A 104 15.01 16.80 0.02
C ARG A 104 16.11 16.10 0.82
N CYS A 105 17.30 16.70 0.90
CA CYS A 105 18.44 16.17 1.65
C CYS A 105 18.15 16.05 3.16
N ALA A 106 17.43 17.02 3.74
CA ALA A 106 17.04 16.94 5.15
C ALA A 106 16.08 15.78 5.42
N ILE A 107 15.10 15.56 4.54
CA ILE A 107 14.16 14.43 4.63
C ILE A 107 14.88 13.10 4.45
N GLU A 108 15.74 12.98 3.43
CA GLU A 108 16.55 11.77 3.18
C GLU A 108 17.42 11.38 4.38
N LYS A 109 18.01 12.37 5.06
CA LYS A 109 18.80 12.15 6.26
C LYS A 109 17.95 11.76 7.47
N ALA A 110 16.72 12.27 7.55
CA ALA A 110 15.83 12.02 8.69
C ALA A 110 15.08 10.70 8.61
N VAL A 111 14.89 10.15 7.41
CA VAL A 111 14.15 8.89 7.19
C VAL A 111 15.05 7.86 6.51
N PRO A 112 15.55 6.84 7.22
CA PRO A 112 16.35 5.78 6.62
C PRO A 112 15.60 5.07 5.49
N HIS A 113 16.29 4.86 4.37
CA HIS A 113 15.69 4.33 3.14
C HIS A 113 16.69 3.49 2.35
N GLY A 114 16.15 2.71 1.41
CA GLY A 114 16.90 1.76 0.62
C GLY A 114 17.20 0.44 1.34
N ARG A 115 18.15 -0.31 0.80
CA ARG A 115 18.56 -1.62 1.32
C ARG A 115 20.01 -1.93 0.95
N THR A 116 20.75 -2.57 1.85
CA THR A 116 22.02 -3.25 1.52
C THR A 116 21.75 -4.74 1.23
N ILE A 117 22.31 -5.26 0.13
CA ILE A 117 22.25 -6.69 -0.21
C ILE A 117 23.59 -7.33 0.10
N GLY A 118 23.63 -8.27 1.04
CA GLY A 118 24.84 -9.01 1.42
C GLY A 118 24.78 -9.50 2.87
N ARG A 119 25.36 -10.66 3.17
CA ARG A 119 25.49 -11.15 4.55
C ARG A 119 26.63 -10.41 5.26
N GLY A 120 26.41 -10.00 6.51
CA GLY A 120 27.44 -9.38 7.35
C GLY A 120 27.69 -7.88 7.11
N VAL A 121 26.94 -7.24 6.21
CA VAL A 121 27.02 -5.79 5.96
C VAL A 121 25.82 -5.11 6.63
N ARG A 122 26.07 -3.97 7.28
CA ARG A 122 25.01 -3.16 7.89
C ARG A 122 24.02 -2.69 6.82
N ASP A 123 22.72 -2.85 7.09
CA ASP A 123 21.68 -2.39 6.18
C ASP A 123 21.58 -0.86 6.23
N LYS A 124 21.85 -0.18 5.10
CA LYS A 124 21.73 1.28 4.99
C LYS A 124 20.30 1.79 5.20
N GLY A 125 19.30 0.91 5.02
CA GLY A 125 17.90 1.23 5.22
C GLY A 125 17.42 1.00 6.66
N ALA A 126 18.31 0.63 7.58
CA ALA A 126 18.03 0.48 9.00
C ALA A 126 18.58 1.68 9.79
N TRP A 127 18.07 1.87 11.01
CA TRP A 127 18.69 2.81 11.95
C TRP A 127 20.05 2.30 12.41
N ASP A 128 21.07 3.16 12.37
CA ASP A 128 22.34 2.91 13.05
C ASP A 128 22.16 2.86 14.58
N SER A 129 21.35 3.80 15.08
CA SER A 129 20.89 3.86 16.47
C SER A 129 19.40 4.16 16.45
N VAL A 130 18.60 3.25 17.02
CA VAL A 130 17.13 3.37 17.01
C VAL A 130 16.72 4.60 17.82
N PRO A 131 15.93 5.54 17.25
CA PRO A 131 15.44 6.71 17.98
C PRO A 131 14.56 6.33 19.18
N ARG A 132 14.54 7.17 20.22
CA ARG A 132 13.77 6.91 21.45
C ARG A 132 12.27 6.76 21.18
N GLU A 133 11.74 7.51 20.23
CA GLU A 133 10.34 7.47 19.81
C GLU A 133 10.01 6.14 19.16
N ALA A 134 10.91 5.63 18.31
CA ALA A 134 10.78 4.31 17.70
C ALA A 134 10.87 3.20 18.75
N ASP A 135 11.73 3.33 19.75
CA ASP A 135 11.81 2.38 20.87
C ASP A 135 10.56 2.34 21.73
N ARG A 136 9.99 3.50 22.03
CA ARG A 136 8.72 3.57 22.75
C ARG A 136 7.59 2.91 21.96
N ALA A 137 7.51 3.16 20.66
CA ALA A 137 6.53 2.51 19.79
C ALA A 137 6.77 0.99 19.71
N TRP A 138 8.03 0.55 19.66
CA TRP A 138 8.39 -0.87 19.67
C TRP A 138 7.96 -1.57 20.97
N ALA A 139 8.17 -0.95 22.13
CA ALA A 139 7.79 -1.52 23.43
C ALA A 139 6.29 -1.86 23.52
N ALA A 140 5.43 -1.12 22.82
CA ALA A 140 4.00 -1.43 22.73
C ALA A 140 3.69 -2.64 21.84
N LEU A 141 4.53 -2.92 20.83
CA LEU A 141 4.37 -4.01 19.87
C LEU A 141 5.06 -5.31 20.36
N GLU A 142 6.10 -5.18 21.16
CA GLU A 142 7.00 -6.26 21.56
C GLU A 142 6.31 -7.43 22.27
N PRO A 143 5.37 -7.26 23.22
CA PRO A 143 4.76 -8.40 23.91
C PRO A 143 4.00 -9.33 22.97
N ARG A 144 3.21 -8.75 22.05
CA ARG A 144 2.49 -9.51 21.02
C ARG A 144 3.45 -10.15 20.02
N PHE A 145 4.50 -9.43 19.63
CA PHE A 145 5.53 -9.99 18.75
C PHE A 145 6.23 -11.17 19.41
N LYS A 146 6.55 -11.07 20.70
CA LYS A 146 7.16 -12.16 21.46
C LYS A 146 6.27 -13.41 21.45
N ALA A 147 4.97 -13.26 21.72
CA ALA A 147 4.03 -14.38 21.66
C ALA A 147 3.98 -15.04 20.27
N ILE A 148 4.07 -14.25 19.18
CA ILE A 148 4.19 -14.76 17.82
C ILE A 148 5.52 -15.51 17.62
N THR A 149 6.64 -14.94 18.06
CA THR A 149 7.97 -15.56 17.89
C THR A 149 8.19 -16.79 18.76
N ASP A 150 7.52 -16.90 19.90
CA ASP A 150 7.58 -18.09 20.76
C ASP A 150 6.97 -19.30 20.03
N LYS A 151 5.95 -19.08 19.19
CA LYS A 151 5.39 -20.11 18.28
C LYS A 151 6.19 -20.27 16.99
N TYR A 152 6.76 -19.17 16.48
CA TYR A 152 7.46 -19.12 15.21
C TYR A 152 8.85 -18.48 15.34
N PRO A 153 9.85 -19.20 15.92
CA PRO A 153 11.15 -18.61 16.28
C PRO A 153 11.93 -17.98 15.11
N LYS A 154 11.68 -18.45 13.88
CA LYS A 154 12.30 -17.89 12.67
C LYS A 154 11.99 -16.41 12.47
N LEU A 155 10.88 -15.90 13.01
CA LEU A 155 10.50 -14.49 12.89
C LEU A 155 11.32 -13.55 13.78
N ALA A 156 11.94 -14.06 14.86
CA ALA A 156 12.71 -13.23 15.80
C ALA A 156 13.93 -12.56 15.13
N ASN A 157 14.55 -13.25 14.18
CA ASN A 157 15.75 -12.80 13.46
C ASN A 157 15.44 -11.99 12.19
N THR A 158 14.22 -11.48 12.05
CA THR A 158 13.81 -10.69 10.89
C THR A 158 14.09 -9.20 11.12
N ASN A 159 14.03 -8.43 10.04
CA ASN A 159 14.17 -6.97 10.09
C ASN A 159 12.94 -6.35 10.77
N ASN A 160 13.00 -6.22 12.11
CA ASN A 160 11.92 -5.78 12.99
C ASN A 160 12.22 -4.41 13.65
N ARG A 161 12.66 -4.35 14.91
CA ARG A 161 12.90 -3.12 15.69
C ARG A 161 13.76 -2.10 14.97
N GLY A 162 14.89 -2.52 14.38
CA GLY A 162 15.82 -1.64 13.67
C GLY A 162 15.26 -0.98 12.40
N HIS A 163 14.09 -1.43 11.92
CA HIS A 163 13.40 -0.89 10.76
C HIS A 163 12.08 -0.19 11.09
N LEU A 164 11.74 -0.04 12.37
CA LEU A 164 10.58 0.76 12.76
C LEU A 164 10.91 2.26 12.59
N GLY A 165 10.09 2.96 11.82
CA GLY A 165 10.35 4.34 11.37
C GLY A 165 11.25 4.45 10.14
N THR A 166 11.24 3.45 9.25
CA THR A 166 12.07 3.44 8.02
C THR A 166 11.22 3.28 6.76
N LEU A 167 11.68 3.85 5.66
CA LEU A 167 10.92 3.90 4.41
C LEU A 167 10.96 2.57 3.67
N GLY A 168 12.18 2.09 3.44
CA GLY A 168 12.44 0.94 2.59
C GLY A 168 12.76 1.23 1.15
N SER A 169 12.38 0.30 0.27
CA SER A 169 12.67 0.31 -1.16
C SER A 169 11.43 -0.08 -1.98
N GLY A 170 11.54 -0.09 -3.30
CA GLY A 170 10.44 -0.39 -4.21
C GLY A 170 9.62 0.86 -4.54
N ASN A 171 8.30 0.78 -4.36
CA ASN A 171 7.37 1.89 -4.55
C ASN A 171 7.22 2.79 -3.31
N HIS A 172 7.98 2.56 -2.24
CA HIS A 172 7.92 3.38 -1.03
C HIS A 172 8.64 4.71 -1.23
N PHE A 173 7.98 5.81 -0.85
CA PHE A 173 8.45 7.17 -1.04
C PHE A 173 8.05 8.10 0.12
N VAL A 174 8.68 9.27 0.18
CA VAL A 174 8.20 10.47 0.90
C VAL A 174 8.09 11.60 -0.12
N GLU A 175 6.98 12.33 -0.12
CA GLU A 175 6.71 13.45 -1.02
C GLU A 175 6.34 14.70 -0.24
N VAL A 176 6.75 15.83 -0.81
CA VAL A 176 6.18 17.14 -0.50
C VAL A 176 5.36 17.55 -1.70
N CYS A 177 4.11 17.88 -1.47
CA CYS A 177 3.14 18.22 -2.50
C CYS A 177 2.49 19.58 -2.21
N LEU A 178 1.95 20.19 -3.26
CA LEU A 178 1.11 21.38 -3.18
C LEU A 178 -0.30 21.01 -3.62
N ASP A 179 -1.32 21.46 -2.87
CA ASP A 179 -2.71 21.35 -3.33
C ASP A 179 -3.09 22.47 -4.32
N GLU A 180 -4.34 22.47 -4.78
CA GLU A 180 -4.88 23.49 -5.69
C GLU A 180 -4.89 24.92 -5.13
N THR A 181 -4.67 25.08 -3.82
CA THR A 181 -4.56 26.36 -3.11
C THR A 181 -3.12 26.67 -2.69
N ASP A 182 -2.15 25.95 -3.24
CA ASP A 182 -0.72 26.03 -2.91
C ASP A 182 -0.40 25.71 -1.44
N ARG A 183 -1.27 25.01 -0.69
CA ARG A 183 -0.93 24.53 0.65
C ARG A 183 0.01 23.34 0.56
N VAL A 184 0.96 23.28 1.48
CA VAL A 184 1.96 22.20 1.53
C VAL A 184 1.40 20.99 2.25
N TRP A 185 1.52 19.84 1.59
CA TRP A 185 1.20 18.52 2.12
C TRP A 185 2.46 17.67 2.21
N PHE A 186 2.59 16.93 3.32
CA PHE A 186 3.51 15.81 3.40
C PHE A 186 2.76 14.53 3.13
N MET A 187 3.32 13.66 2.29
CA MET A 187 2.75 12.36 1.98
C MET A 187 3.85 11.30 2.01
N LEU A 188 3.57 10.12 2.51
CA LEU A 188 4.54 9.01 2.45
C LEU A 188 3.86 7.66 2.29
N HIS A 189 4.58 6.77 1.61
CA HIS A 189 4.18 5.41 1.28
C HIS A 189 5.13 4.43 1.96
N SER A 190 4.61 3.61 2.87
CA SER A 190 5.38 2.48 3.42
C SER A 190 4.50 1.43 4.10
N GLY A 191 5.11 0.27 4.37
CA GLY A 191 4.47 -0.89 4.99
C GLY A 191 5.21 -1.42 6.21
N SER A 192 5.04 -2.73 6.44
CA SER A 192 5.56 -3.46 7.59
C SER A 192 7.01 -3.95 7.43
N ARG A 193 7.71 -3.48 6.40
CA ARG A 193 9.13 -3.76 6.17
C ARG A 193 9.41 -5.27 6.08
N GLY A 194 10.62 -5.68 6.45
CA GLY A 194 11.03 -7.09 6.33
C GLY A 194 10.27 -8.05 7.24
N VAL A 195 9.80 -7.58 8.42
CA VAL A 195 9.06 -8.44 9.34
C VAL A 195 7.70 -8.87 8.78
N GLY A 196 6.94 -7.97 8.15
CA GLY A 196 5.69 -8.38 7.50
C GLY A 196 5.91 -9.25 6.26
N ASN A 197 7.01 -9.03 5.53
CA ASN A 197 7.42 -9.94 4.46
C ASN A 197 7.68 -11.37 4.97
N ALA A 198 8.37 -11.50 6.11
CA ALA A 198 8.63 -12.79 6.72
C ALA A 198 7.35 -13.46 7.23
N ILE A 199 6.45 -12.70 7.88
CA ILE A 199 5.13 -13.18 8.32
C ILE A 199 4.32 -13.68 7.12
N GLY A 200 4.17 -12.85 6.07
CA GLY A 200 3.42 -13.20 4.87
C GLY A 200 3.96 -14.48 4.23
N ASN A 201 5.27 -14.59 4.01
CA ASN A 201 5.88 -15.79 3.43
C ASN A 201 5.69 -17.04 4.29
N LEU A 202 5.86 -16.93 5.62
CA LEU A 202 5.69 -18.05 6.54
C LEU A 202 4.26 -18.61 6.44
N PHE A 203 3.25 -17.75 6.53
CA PHE A 203 1.85 -18.19 6.55
C PHE A 203 1.33 -18.61 5.17
N ILE A 204 1.87 -18.06 4.08
CA ILE A 204 1.62 -18.59 2.72
C ILE A 204 2.13 -20.04 2.62
N GLN A 205 3.36 -20.30 3.07
CA GLN A 205 3.92 -21.66 3.04
C GLN A 205 3.14 -22.61 3.94
N MET A 206 2.70 -22.16 5.11
CA MET A 206 1.87 -22.96 6.02
C MET A 206 0.50 -23.27 5.43
N ALA A 207 -0.17 -22.31 4.78
CA ALA A 207 -1.45 -22.57 4.11
C ALA A 207 -1.28 -23.60 2.99
N GLN A 208 -0.21 -23.49 2.19
CA GLN A 208 0.09 -24.48 1.15
C GLN A 208 0.40 -25.86 1.72
N ALA A 209 1.11 -25.94 2.85
CA ALA A 209 1.41 -27.20 3.54
C ALA A 209 0.14 -27.85 4.13
N ASP A 210 -0.72 -27.07 4.80
CA ASP A 210 -1.99 -27.55 5.36
C ASP A 210 -2.92 -28.11 4.26
N MET A 211 -2.87 -27.50 3.07
CA MET A 211 -3.69 -27.90 1.93
C MET A 211 -3.01 -28.92 1.01
N ARG A 212 -1.85 -29.49 1.35
CA ARG A 212 -1.02 -30.29 0.43
C ARG A 212 -1.78 -31.38 -0.32
N LEU A 213 -2.69 -32.10 0.33
CA LEU A 213 -3.50 -33.17 -0.27
C LEU A 213 -4.65 -32.64 -1.17
N HIS A 214 -4.98 -31.36 -1.06
CA HIS A 214 -6.05 -30.69 -1.79
C HIS A 214 -5.54 -29.59 -2.75
N LEU A 215 -4.22 -29.35 -2.82
CA LEU A 215 -3.63 -28.30 -3.66
C LEU A 215 -4.00 -28.48 -5.14
N ALA A 216 -4.09 -29.72 -5.62
CA ALA A 216 -4.49 -30.02 -7.00
C ALA A 216 -5.95 -29.63 -7.32
N ASN A 217 -6.79 -29.43 -6.29
CA ASN A 217 -8.19 -29.02 -6.44
C ASN A 217 -8.35 -27.50 -6.41
N LEU A 218 -7.27 -26.75 -6.13
CA LEU A 218 -7.30 -25.29 -6.16
C LEU A 218 -7.11 -24.79 -7.59
N PRO A 219 -7.82 -23.71 -8.01
CA PRO A 219 -7.56 -23.07 -9.29
C PRO A 219 -6.14 -22.54 -9.42
N ASP A 220 -5.50 -22.21 -8.29
CA ASP A 220 -4.10 -21.80 -8.19
C ASP A 220 -3.56 -22.16 -6.80
N ARG A 221 -2.28 -22.58 -6.70
CA ARG A 221 -1.63 -22.92 -5.43
C ARG A 221 -1.57 -21.73 -4.47
N ASP A 222 -1.50 -20.51 -4.98
CA ASP A 222 -1.49 -19.32 -4.15
C ASP A 222 -2.89 -18.97 -3.60
N LEU A 223 -3.95 -19.70 -3.97
CA LEU A 223 -5.27 -19.60 -3.34
C LEU A 223 -5.40 -20.51 -2.10
N ALA A 224 -4.30 -21.10 -1.63
CA ALA A 224 -4.28 -21.83 -0.36
C ALA A 224 -4.71 -20.92 0.81
N TYR A 225 -5.54 -21.46 1.71
CA TYR A 225 -6.25 -20.68 2.72
C TYR A 225 -6.31 -21.39 4.06
N PHE A 226 -6.54 -20.60 5.11
CA PHE A 226 -6.93 -21.11 6.43
C PHE A 226 -8.43 -20.97 6.61
N LYS A 227 -9.11 -22.05 6.99
CA LYS A 227 -10.51 -22.03 7.42
C LYS A 227 -10.58 -21.60 8.90
N GLU A 228 -11.59 -20.82 9.26
CA GLU A 228 -11.83 -20.45 10.66
C GLU A 228 -11.95 -21.71 11.54
N GLY A 229 -11.28 -21.68 12.69
CA GLY A 229 -11.12 -22.83 13.58
C GLY A 229 -9.99 -23.80 13.21
N SER A 230 -9.29 -23.61 12.07
CA SER A 230 -8.11 -24.40 11.76
C SER A 230 -6.92 -24.03 12.66
N ARG A 231 -5.95 -24.95 12.76
CA ARG A 231 -4.76 -24.83 13.61
C ARG A 231 -4.06 -23.47 13.47
N HIS A 232 -3.84 -23.01 12.24
CA HIS A 232 -3.05 -21.81 11.95
C HIS A 232 -3.88 -20.55 11.71
N PHE A 233 -5.22 -20.65 11.72
CA PHE A 233 -6.09 -19.50 11.41
C PHE A 233 -5.89 -18.35 12.41
N ASN A 234 -6.05 -18.62 13.70
CA ASN A 234 -5.92 -17.59 14.74
C ASN A 234 -4.49 -17.04 14.84
N ASP A 235 -3.50 -17.90 14.60
CA ASP A 235 -2.10 -17.51 14.58
C ASP A 235 -1.82 -16.52 13.42
N TYR A 236 -2.40 -16.77 12.24
CA TYR A 236 -2.29 -15.84 11.12
C TYR A 236 -3.02 -14.52 11.38
N VAL A 237 -4.25 -14.58 11.92
CA VAL A 237 -5.04 -13.38 12.27
C VAL A 237 -4.26 -12.47 13.24
N GLU A 238 -3.62 -13.05 14.25
CA GLU A 238 -2.80 -12.29 15.19
C GLU A 238 -1.54 -11.72 14.51
N ALA A 239 -0.83 -12.52 13.72
CA ALA A 239 0.39 -12.07 13.05
C ALA A 239 0.15 -11.00 11.98
N VAL A 240 -0.92 -11.14 11.19
CA VAL A 240 -1.30 -10.13 10.18
C VAL A 240 -1.79 -8.85 10.85
N GLY A 241 -2.56 -8.96 11.94
CA GLY A 241 -2.99 -7.83 12.76
C GLY A 241 -1.81 -7.07 13.35
N TRP A 242 -0.86 -7.78 13.95
CA TRP A 242 0.37 -7.18 14.47
C TRP A 242 1.20 -6.48 13.39
N ALA A 243 1.34 -7.07 12.20
CA ALA A 243 2.07 -6.45 11.09
C ALA A 243 1.38 -5.17 10.57
N GLN A 244 0.05 -5.12 10.58
CA GLN A 244 -0.72 -3.91 10.27
C GLN A 244 -0.43 -2.81 11.30
N ASP A 245 -0.42 -3.14 12.59
CA ASP A 245 -0.10 -2.18 13.66
C ASP A 245 1.34 -1.65 13.54
N PHE A 246 2.30 -2.55 13.27
CA PHE A 246 3.68 -2.17 12.98
C PHE A 246 3.76 -1.19 11.81
N ALA A 247 3.08 -1.47 10.69
CA ALA A 247 3.10 -0.60 9.51
C ALA A 247 2.49 0.78 9.80
N ARG A 248 1.42 0.84 10.60
CA ARG A 248 0.79 2.09 11.02
C ARG A 248 1.73 2.94 11.85
N GLN A 249 2.42 2.33 12.83
CA GLN A 249 3.41 3.02 13.67
C GLN A 249 4.64 3.44 12.86
N ASN A 250 5.10 2.59 11.94
CA ASN A 250 6.19 2.89 11.03
C ASN A 250 5.93 4.21 10.28
N ARG A 251 4.74 4.34 9.67
CA ARG A 251 4.33 5.56 8.96
C ARG A 251 4.20 6.78 9.86
N ALA A 252 3.64 6.63 11.06
CA ALA A 252 3.49 7.73 12.01
C ALA A 252 4.85 8.30 12.46
N LEU A 253 5.81 7.43 12.78
CA LEU A 253 7.18 7.82 13.14
C LEU A 253 7.90 8.52 11.98
N MET A 254 7.75 8.02 10.76
CA MET A 254 8.33 8.68 9.59
C MET A 254 7.71 10.06 9.35
N MET A 255 6.38 10.20 9.48
CA MET A 255 5.73 11.50 9.33
C MET A 255 6.24 12.51 10.37
N GLN A 256 6.42 12.08 11.62
CA GLN A 256 7.06 12.92 12.64
C GLN A 256 8.48 13.32 12.25
N ALA A 257 9.30 12.39 11.76
CA ALA A 257 10.66 12.68 11.31
C ALA A 257 10.69 13.69 10.14
N VAL A 258 9.77 13.56 9.18
CA VAL A 258 9.61 14.49 8.04
C VAL A 258 9.24 15.89 8.51
N ILE A 259 8.27 16.01 9.43
CA ILE A 259 7.86 17.30 10.00
C ILE A 259 9.04 17.96 10.73
N GLN A 260 9.79 17.21 11.53
CA GLN A 260 10.94 17.73 12.27
C GLN A 260 12.11 18.09 11.35
N ALA A 261 12.34 17.34 10.28
CA ALA A 261 13.33 17.68 9.26
C ALA A 261 12.97 19.00 8.56
N THR A 262 11.70 19.16 8.20
CA THR A 262 11.21 20.37 7.53
C THR A 262 11.32 21.60 8.42
N ARG A 263 11.03 21.48 9.73
CA ARG A 263 11.23 22.57 10.71
C ARG A 263 12.67 23.06 10.86
N LYS A 264 13.66 22.25 10.45
CA LYS A 264 15.08 22.67 10.45
C LYS A 264 15.46 23.43 9.18
N VAL A 265 14.65 23.34 8.13
CA VAL A 265 14.89 23.99 6.83
C VAL A 265 14.02 25.25 6.70
N ILE A 266 12.77 25.19 7.17
CA ILE A 266 11.81 26.30 7.12
C ILE A 266 11.69 26.90 8.52
N ASN A 267 12.12 28.15 8.69
CA ASN A 267 12.13 28.85 9.97
C ASN A 267 10.74 29.30 10.43
N LYS A 268 9.78 29.43 9.51
CA LYS A 268 8.39 29.80 9.83
C LYS A 268 7.75 28.69 10.67
N PRO A 269 7.22 29.00 11.87
CA PRO A 269 6.44 28.03 12.63
C PRO A 269 5.21 27.56 11.84
N PHE A 270 4.94 26.26 11.87
CA PHE A 270 3.78 25.69 11.19
C PHE A 270 3.16 24.52 11.95
N GLU A 271 1.86 24.37 11.75
CA GLU A 271 1.09 23.20 12.14
C GLU A 271 1.15 22.17 11.02
N ALA A 272 1.21 20.89 11.41
CA ALA A 272 1.14 19.76 10.49
C ALA A 272 0.19 18.74 11.10
N ALA A 273 -0.73 18.21 10.29
CA ALA A 273 -1.86 17.34 10.64
C ALA A 273 -3.24 18.02 10.73
N LEU A 274 -3.46 19.12 9.99
CA LEU A 274 -4.79 19.73 9.87
C LEU A 274 -5.82 18.75 9.25
N GLU A 275 -5.36 17.85 8.36
CA GLU A 275 -6.20 16.87 7.63
C GLU A 275 -5.49 15.52 7.50
N ALA A 276 -5.00 14.97 8.61
CA ALA A 276 -4.19 13.76 8.57
C ALA A 276 -4.97 12.50 8.12
N VAL A 277 -4.41 11.74 7.18
CA VAL A 277 -4.93 10.45 6.70
C VAL A 277 -3.89 9.39 6.96
N ASN A 278 -4.26 8.22 7.51
CA ASN A 278 -3.35 7.07 7.65
C ASN A 278 -4.08 5.76 7.33
N CYS A 279 -3.94 5.30 6.10
CA CYS A 279 -4.67 4.15 5.57
C CYS A 279 -3.74 3.00 5.17
N HIS A 280 -4.26 1.78 5.20
CA HIS A 280 -3.62 0.61 4.59
C HIS A 280 -4.24 0.36 3.20
N HIS A 281 -3.48 -0.28 2.31
CA HIS A 281 -3.98 -0.80 1.05
C HIS A 281 -3.66 -2.29 0.80
N ASN A 282 -2.89 -2.93 1.69
CA ASN A 282 -2.68 -4.38 1.71
C ASN A 282 -3.00 -4.92 3.12
N TYR A 283 -4.21 -5.39 3.36
CA TYR A 283 -4.65 -5.75 4.71
C TYR A 283 -5.89 -6.64 4.70
N VAL A 284 -6.20 -7.24 5.84
CA VAL A 284 -7.45 -7.99 6.05
C VAL A 284 -8.10 -7.54 7.34
N GLN A 285 -9.42 -7.38 7.32
CA GLN A 285 -10.19 -6.95 8.48
C GLN A 285 -11.56 -7.66 8.53
N LYS A 286 -12.06 -7.92 9.74
CA LYS A 286 -13.46 -8.32 9.94
C LYS A 286 -14.36 -7.09 9.79
N GLU A 287 -15.34 -7.18 8.89
CA GLU A 287 -16.27 -6.09 8.59
C GLU A 287 -17.69 -6.62 8.42
N ARG A 288 -18.69 -5.77 8.66
CA ARG A 288 -20.09 -6.10 8.44
C ARG A 288 -20.56 -5.48 7.12
N HIS A 289 -20.93 -6.33 6.16
CA HIS A 289 -21.45 -5.93 4.85
C HIS A 289 -22.66 -6.77 4.50
N PHE A 290 -23.69 -6.18 3.88
CA PHE A 290 -24.94 -6.88 3.53
C PHE A 290 -25.54 -7.70 4.70
N GLY A 291 -25.45 -7.15 5.91
CA GLY A 291 -25.99 -7.76 7.13
C GLY A 291 -25.12 -8.84 7.80
N GLN A 292 -24.04 -9.31 7.18
CA GLN A 292 -23.20 -10.40 7.68
C GLN A 292 -21.78 -9.93 8.05
N GLU A 293 -21.20 -10.52 9.11
CA GLU A 293 -19.77 -10.36 9.41
C GLU A 293 -18.93 -11.25 8.48
N ILE A 294 -17.98 -10.63 7.80
CA ILE A 294 -17.11 -11.24 6.81
C ILE A 294 -15.67 -10.76 6.99
N LEU A 295 -14.73 -11.46 6.39
CA LEU A 295 -13.35 -11.00 6.27
C LEU A 295 -13.18 -10.29 4.93
N VAL A 296 -12.75 -9.04 4.95
CA VAL A 296 -12.48 -8.25 3.75
C VAL A 296 -10.97 -8.13 3.59
N THR A 297 -10.43 -8.83 2.59
CA THR A 297 -9.04 -8.66 2.19
C THR A 297 -8.96 -7.60 1.10
N ARG A 298 -8.16 -6.57 1.33
CA ARG A 298 -7.86 -5.55 0.33
C ARG A 298 -6.40 -5.66 -0.08
N LYS A 299 -6.14 -5.80 -1.38
CA LYS A 299 -4.79 -5.81 -1.94
C LYS A 299 -4.68 -4.77 -3.04
N GLY A 300 -3.89 -3.74 -2.81
CA GLY A 300 -3.93 -2.53 -3.60
C GLY A 300 -5.33 -1.90 -3.64
N ALA A 301 -6.03 -1.89 -2.50
CA ALA A 301 -7.32 -1.21 -2.39
C ALA A 301 -7.46 -0.60 -0.99
N VAL A 302 -8.11 0.56 -0.90
CA VAL A 302 -8.23 1.33 0.35
C VAL A 302 -9.68 1.30 0.85
N SER A 303 -9.89 1.45 2.16
CA SER A 303 -11.24 1.67 2.69
C SER A 303 -11.77 3.03 2.24
N ALA A 304 -13.01 3.05 1.78
CA ALA A 304 -13.74 4.22 1.29
C ALA A 304 -15.13 4.25 1.93
N LYS A 305 -15.21 4.00 3.25
CA LYS A 305 -16.46 4.15 3.99
C LYS A 305 -16.95 5.59 3.88
N LYS A 306 -18.26 5.79 4.01
CA LYS A 306 -18.87 7.11 3.85
C LYS A 306 -18.21 8.12 4.78
N GLY A 307 -17.60 9.16 4.21
CA GLY A 307 -16.92 10.23 4.95
C GLY A 307 -15.48 9.94 5.36
N GLU A 308 -14.97 8.72 5.16
CA GLU A 308 -13.59 8.34 5.48
C GLU A 308 -12.61 8.98 4.50
N LEU A 309 -11.53 9.57 5.02
CA LEU A 309 -10.48 10.13 4.17
C LEU A 309 -9.55 9.04 3.64
N GLY A 310 -9.14 9.18 2.39
CA GLY A 310 -8.21 8.30 1.70
C GLY A 310 -7.18 9.08 0.90
N ILE A 311 -6.19 8.36 0.37
CA ILE A 311 -5.14 8.91 -0.50
C ILE A 311 -5.04 8.00 -1.72
N ILE A 312 -5.05 8.60 -2.91
CA ILE A 312 -4.84 7.89 -4.17
C ILE A 312 -3.63 8.53 -4.87
N PRO A 313 -2.42 7.98 -4.67
CA PRO A 313 -1.22 8.46 -5.34
C PRO A 313 -1.23 8.15 -6.84
N GLY A 314 -0.72 9.09 -7.64
CA GLY A 314 -0.30 8.82 -9.00
C GLY A 314 1.01 8.05 -9.06
N SER A 315 1.72 8.18 -10.18
CA SER A 315 3.15 7.86 -10.25
C SER A 315 4.01 9.04 -9.81
N MET A 316 5.32 8.82 -9.68
CA MET A 316 6.29 9.92 -9.49
C MET A 316 6.02 11.03 -10.52
N GLY A 317 5.95 12.29 -10.09
CA GLY A 317 5.67 13.45 -10.93
C GLY A 317 4.23 13.61 -11.43
N ALA A 318 3.33 12.65 -11.19
CA ALA A 318 1.92 12.77 -11.52
C ALA A 318 1.10 13.39 -10.37
N LYS A 319 -0.17 13.66 -10.63
CA LYS A 319 -1.12 14.12 -9.60
C LYS A 319 -1.38 12.99 -8.60
N SER A 320 -1.60 13.38 -7.35
CA SER A 320 -2.12 12.52 -6.29
C SER A 320 -3.38 13.16 -5.72
N PHE A 321 -4.25 12.38 -5.07
CA PHE A 321 -5.54 12.89 -4.61
C PHE A 321 -5.77 12.57 -3.13
N ILE A 322 -6.24 13.56 -2.38
CA ILE A 322 -6.92 13.33 -1.10
C ILE A 322 -8.39 13.17 -1.40
N VAL A 323 -8.97 12.08 -0.93
CA VAL A 323 -10.33 11.68 -1.29
C VAL A 323 -11.19 11.41 -0.05
N ARG A 324 -12.50 11.48 -0.23
CA ARG A 324 -13.50 11.08 0.76
C ARG A 324 -14.32 9.91 0.23
N GLY A 325 -14.42 8.84 1.00
CA GLY A 325 -15.23 7.67 0.62
C GLY A 325 -16.72 8.00 0.55
N LEU A 326 -17.38 7.47 -0.48
CA LEU A 326 -18.84 7.60 -0.67
C LEU A 326 -19.62 6.45 -0.01
N GLY A 327 -18.93 5.40 0.46
CA GLY A 327 -19.54 4.27 1.16
C GLY A 327 -20.35 3.33 0.26
N ASN A 328 -19.90 3.13 -0.98
CA ASN A 328 -20.57 2.24 -1.92
C ASN A 328 -20.53 0.78 -1.41
N GLU A 329 -21.69 0.21 -1.09
CA GLU A 329 -21.78 -1.14 -0.53
C GLU A 329 -21.32 -2.21 -1.54
N GLU A 330 -21.49 -1.96 -2.84
CA GLU A 330 -21.08 -2.89 -3.90
C GLU A 330 -19.56 -3.02 -4.02
N SER A 331 -18.79 -2.01 -3.60
CA SER A 331 -17.34 -2.10 -3.52
C SER A 331 -16.84 -2.58 -2.14
N PHE A 332 -17.75 -3.02 -1.25
CA PHE A 332 -17.47 -3.24 0.17
C PHE A 332 -16.85 -2.01 0.82
N CYS A 333 -17.38 -0.83 0.47
CA CYS A 333 -16.87 0.47 0.89
C CYS A 333 -15.37 0.59 0.63
N SER A 334 -14.93 0.33 -0.59
CA SER A 334 -13.51 0.38 -0.98
C SER A 334 -13.29 1.19 -2.26
N CYS A 335 -12.05 1.66 -2.46
CA CYS A 335 -11.60 2.37 -3.65
C CYS A 335 -10.19 1.93 -4.07
N SER A 336 -9.68 2.48 -5.18
CA SER A 336 -8.33 2.22 -5.66
C SER A 336 -7.26 2.73 -4.66
N HIS A 337 -6.04 2.22 -4.78
CA HIS A 337 -4.91 2.66 -3.96
C HIS A 337 -3.87 3.48 -4.71
N GLY A 338 -4.03 3.66 -6.03
CA GLY A 338 -3.15 4.48 -6.84
C GLY A 338 -3.45 4.32 -8.33
N ALA A 339 -2.47 4.62 -9.19
CA ALA A 339 -2.61 4.48 -10.65
C ALA A 339 -2.58 3.02 -11.14
N GLY A 340 -1.81 2.15 -10.48
CA GLY A 340 -1.56 0.79 -10.97
C GLY A 340 -0.54 0.75 -12.13
N ARG A 341 0.23 -0.33 -12.22
CA ARG A 341 1.32 -0.46 -13.21
C ARG A 341 0.80 -1.03 -14.51
N THR A 342 1.33 -0.56 -15.64
CA THR A 342 1.12 -1.14 -16.98
C THR A 342 2.22 -2.12 -17.37
N MET A 343 3.34 -2.11 -16.65
CA MET A 343 4.48 -2.99 -16.91
C MET A 343 5.29 -3.32 -15.66
N SER A 344 6.03 -4.43 -15.73
CA SER A 344 6.92 -4.86 -14.65
C SER A 344 8.10 -3.90 -14.47
N ARG A 345 8.71 -3.90 -13.28
CA ARG A 345 9.92 -3.11 -12.99
C ARG A 345 11.08 -3.48 -13.92
N THR A 346 11.25 -4.77 -14.20
CA THR A 346 12.28 -5.26 -15.13
C THR A 346 12.05 -4.73 -16.54
N LYS A 347 10.79 -4.75 -17.01
CA LYS A 347 10.43 -4.22 -18.33
C LYS A 347 10.63 -2.70 -18.41
N ALA A 348 10.28 -1.96 -17.36
CA ALA A 348 10.54 -0.52 -17.30
C ALA A 348 12.04 -0.20 -17.38
N LYS A 349 12.88 -0.91 -16.62
CA LYS A 349 14.35 -0.72 -16.65
C LYS A 349 14.99 -1.04 -18.00
N SER A 350 14.40 -1.95 -18.79
CA SER A 350 14.89 -2.26 -20.12
C SER A 350 14.44 -1.29 -21.21
N LEU A 351 13.35 -0.54 -20.97
CA LEU A 351 12.72 0.31 -21.99
C LEU A 351 13.10 1.80 -21.88
N PHE A 352 13.41 2.28 -20.67
CA PHE A 352 13.62 3.70 -20.42
C PHE A 352 15.04 4.01 -19.94
N THR A 353 15.51 5.22 -20.24
CA THR A 353 16.84 5.71 -19.83
C THR A 353 16.77 6.69 -18.67
N VAL A 354 17.94 7.09 -18.15
CA VAL A 354 18.04 8.15 -17.15
C VAL A 354 17.60 9.49 -17.74
N GLU A 355 17.91 9.78 -19.01
CA GLU A 355 17.46 11.00 -19.68
C GLU A 355 15.93 11.07 -19.75
N ASP A 356 15.26 9.94 -20.04
CA ASP A 356 13.80 9.87 -20.02
C ASP A 356 13.24 10.22 -18.65
N GLN A 357 13.87 9.69 -17.58
CA GLN A 357 13.47 10.00 -16.22
C GLN A 357 13.68 11.48 -15.88
N ILE A 358 14.83 12.06 -16.23
CA ILE A 358 15.12 13.49 -16.02
C ILE A 358 14.05 14.34 -16.69
N ARG A 359 13.74 14.07 -17.95
CA ARG A 359 12.71 14.80 -18.71
C ARG A 359 11.33 14.64 -18.08
N ALA A 360 10.93 13.43 -17.70
CA ALA A 360 9.62 13.14 -17.13
C ALA A 360 9.42 13.72 -15.71
N THR A 361 10.49 14.09 -15.03
CA THR A 361 10.46 14.59 -13.65
C THR A 361 11.14 15.95 -13.50
N ALA A 362 11.25 16.72 -14.59
CA ALA A 362 11.93 18.02 -14.59
C ALA A 362 11.31 19.04 -13.61
N HIS A 363 10.01 18.89 -13.32
CA HIS A 363 9.24 19.71 -12.39
C HIS A 363 9.27 19.22 -10.93
N VAL A 364 10.01 18.16 -10.63
CA VAL A 364 10.11 17.56 -9.29
C VAL A 364 11.58 17.43 -8.85
N GLU A 365 11.88 17.94 -7.66
CA GLU A 365 13.17 17.70 -7.00
C GLU A 365 13.22 16.25 -6.49
N CYS A 366 13.99 15.41 -7.19
CA CYS A 366 14.18 14.01 -6.83
C CYS A 366 15.54 13.51 -7.33
N ARG A 367 15.96 12.35 -6.83
CA ARG A 367 17.13 11.65 -7.38
C ARG A 367 16.90 11.28 -8.86
N LYS A 368 17.94 11.46 -9.68
CA LYS A 368 17.93 11.21 -11.12
C LYS A 368 19.00 10.16 -11.48
N ASP A 369 18.83 8.94 -10.99
CA ASP A 369 19.82 7.88 -11.17
C ASP A 369 19.18 6.53 -11.50
N ALA A 370 20.00 5.57 -11.94
CA ALA A 370 19.53 4.29 -12.43
C ALA A 370 18.74 3.45 -11.41
N ALA A 371 18.84 3.75 -10.10
CA ALA A 371 18.12 3.02 -9.08
C ALA A 371 16.62 3.32 -9.05
N VAL A 372 16.18 4.41 -9.69
CA VAL A 372 14.80 4.91 -9.62
C VAL A 372 14.05 4.90 -10.96
N ILE A 373 14.69 4.41 -12.04
CA ILE A 373 14.10 4.29 -13.39
C ILE A 373 12.86 3.38 -13.41
N ASP A 374 12.78 2.36 -12.55
CA ASP A 374 11.65 1.42 -12.53
C ASP A 374 10.33 2.02 -12.05
N GLU A 375 10.37 3.24 -11.54
CA GLU A 375 9.22 4.03 -11.08
C GLU A 375 8.95 5.25 -11.97
N ILE A 376 9.48 5.28 -13.20
CA ILE A 376 9.19 6.32 -14.20
C ILE A 376 7.67 6.42 -14.46
N PRO A 377 7.11 7.63 -14.69
CA PRO A 377 5.66 7.80 -14.73
C PRO A 377 5.00 7.00 -15.86
N MET A 378 5.72 6.73 -16.94
CA MET A 378 5.28 5.96 -18.11
C MET A 378 5.05 4.46 -17.82
N ALA A 379 5.49 3.96 -16.66
CA ALA A 379 5.26 2.58 -16.23
C ALA A 379 3.89 2.37 -15.56
N TYR A 380 3.09 3.43 -15.45
CA TYR A 380 1.81 3.47 -14.75
C TYR A 380 0.65 3.77 -15.68
N LYS A 381 -0.57 3.44 -15.25
CA LYS A 381 -1.80 3.85 -15.93
C LYS A 381 -2.01 5.35 -15.75
N ASP A 382 -2.84 5.94 -16.61
CA ASP A 382 -3.26 7.32 -16.42
C ASP A 382 -4.15 7.45 -15.18
N ILE A 383 -3.70 8.26 -14.21
CA ILE A 383 -4.41 8.45 -12.95
C ILE A 383 -5.76 9.14 -13.16
N ASP A 384 -5.90 10.01 -14.15
CA ASP A 384 -7.15 10.72 -14.41
C ASP A 384 -8.24 9.72 -14.91
N HIS A 385 -7.87 8.72 -15.71
CA HIS A 385 -8.77 7.62 -16.10
C HIS A 385 -9.13 6.72 -14.90
N VAL A 386 -8.17 6.43 -14.03
CA VAL A 386 -8.42 5.66 -12.80
C VAL A 386 -9.41 6.39 -11.90
N MET A 387 -9.26 7.71 -11.72
CA MET A 387 -10.20 8.53 -10.94
C MET A 387 -11.58 8.59 -11.58
N HIS A 388 -11.67 8.75 -12.90
CA HIS A 388 -12.95 8.74 -13.61
C HIS A 388 -13.71 7.42 -13.44
N ALA A 389 -13.01 6.27 -13.54
CA ALA A 389 -13.61 4.94 -13.43
C ALA A 389 -14.17 4.62 -12.03
N GLN A 390 -13.70 5.32 -10.98
CA GLN A 390 -14.16 5.14 -9.60
C GLN A 390 -14.95 6.33 -9.03
N ARG A 391 -15.48 7.21 -9.91
CA ARG A 391 -16.24 8.41 -9.52
C ARG A 391 -17.44 8.16 -8.60
N GLU A 392 -17.97 6.94 -8.55
CA GLU A 392 -19.04 6.55 -7.61
C GLU A 392 -18.55 5.98 -6.27
N LEU A 393 -17.22 5.79 -6.11
CA LEU A 393 -16.60 5.24 -4.91
C LEU A 393 -16.06 6.34 -3.99
N VAL A 394 -15.56 7.43 -4.57
CA VAL A 394 -14.89 8.51 -3.86
C VAL A 394 -15.20 9.89 -4.43
N GLU A 395 -15.18 10.89 -3.56
CA GLU A 395 -15.16 12.31 -3.88
C GLU A 395 -13.73 12.84 -3.75
N VAL A 396 -13.28 13.65 -4.70
CA VAL A 396 -11.96 14.33 -4.62
C VAL A 396 -12.09 15.57 -3.75
N LEU A 397 -11.27 15.66 -2.71
CA LEU A 397 -11.17 16.85 -1.86
C LEU A 397 -10.04 17.76 -2.28
N HIS A 398 -8.86 17.18 -2.56
CA HIS A 398 -7.67 17.92 -2.96
C HIS A 398 -6.95 17.22 -4.10
N THR A 399 -6.42 18.02 -5.03
CA THR A 399 -5.52 17.54 -6.08
C THR A 399 -4.11 18.00 -5.75
N LEU A 400 -3.23 17.04 -5.49
CA LEU A 400 -1.86 17.27 -5.06
C LEU A 400 -0.90 17.20 -6.26
N ARG A 401 -0.10 18.24 -6.44
CA ARG A 401 1.04 18.29 -7.36
C ARG A 401 2.33 18.09 -6.56
N GLN A 402 3.08 17.07 -6.92
CA GLN A 402 4.37 16.80 -6.30
C GLN A 402 5.41 17.90 -6.62
N VAL A 403 6.21 18.26 -5.63
CA VAL A 403 7.38 19.15 -5.79
C VAL A 403 8.69 18.53 -5.28
N VAL A 404 8.63 17.62 -4.30
CA VAL A 404 9.78 16.84 -3.82
C VAL A 404 9.43 15.35 -3.79
N CYS A 405 10.38 14.50 -4.19
CA CYS A 405 10.30 13.05 -4.04
C CYS A 405 11.57 12.48 -3.41
N VAL A 406 11.41 11.72 -2.34
CA VAL A 406 12.46 10.91 -1.70
C VAL A 406 12.09 9.44 -1.85
N LYS A 407 12.99 8.65 -2.44
CA LYS A 407 12.79 7.22 -2.68
C LYS A 407 14.02 6.39 -2.25
N GLY A 408 13.76 5.15 -1.84
CA GLY A 408 14.75 4.17 -1.40
C GLY A 408 15.55 3.47 -2.49
#